data_AF-A0A389M0U8-F1
#
_entry.id   AF-A0A389M0U8-F1
#
_cell.length_a   1.000
_cell.length_b   1.000
_cell.length_c   1.000
_cell.angle_alpha   90.00
_cell.angle_beta   90.00
_cell.angle_gamma   90.00
#
_symmetry.space_group_name_H-M   'P 1'
#
loop_
_entity.id
_entity.type
_entity.pdbx_description
1 polymer ?
#
loop_
_entity_poly.entity_id
_entity_poly.type
_entity_poly.pdbx_seq_one_letter_code
_entity_poly.pdbx_strand_id
1 'polypeptide(L)'
;MKRILRIVPVLLLLAAMATGCYKDDINELKKDITELKERMARYENLLDALNKRLHVANYEQKDGYYIITFSDGSEVTVRDSSAFIEIGDNGNWWIDGEDTGMPAKGDSSTAPQITIGENGNWWINAEDTGVSAKGQAGADASDIISISIVDGMMTFLFADGRTITIEVAVPEITITEPLGGFIVDKLQWLRLNPEVKSNSGVIYTWKLNDEEISVEKSLVHIFAEAGTYTLTMTAKNGVGENVKNITVTVNDKTYGEWADKALDFIRAPSQYAHSVPSIPGGSTHGEAMIIINDAVKNKSLISLGGFGGYIVMGFDHTIINKPGAKDFAVNGNAFANWAEPGVIQVSWDSNGNGHADDPWYEIAGSEYYKPTALHNYTVTYYHPDTDTGKEEGKTGIRWTDNKGNMGYYPNRTSTWWPTYQTGFENTIVVSGSRYEPNYSESGIITMQPFESGYVDNWPNGNDKDFIDISMAVDSNGKPVNLKGIDFIRVHTGILRDAGALGEISTEVAGAKDLHP
;
A
#
# COMPACT_ATOMS: atom_id res chain seq x y z
N MET A 1 -7.16 56.10 -49.87
CA MET A 1 -7.09 54.77 -49.21
C MET A 1 -5.94 53.94 -49.78
N LYS A 2 -4.68 54.31 -49.53
CA LYS A 2 -3.47 53.69 -50.12
C LYS A 2 -2.42 53.25 -49.09
N ARG A 3 -2.82 52.97 -47.84
CA ARG A 3 -1.89 52.55 -46.76
C ARG A 3 -2.18 51.20 -46.10
N ILE A 4 -3.24 50.48 -46.49
CA ILE A 4 -3.60 49.19 -45.86
C ILE A 4 -3.09 47.97 -46.65
N LEU A 5 -2.68 48.12 -47.91
CA LEU A 5 -2.30 47.00 -48.78
C LEU A 5 -0.80 46.59 -48.74
N ARG A 6 -0.05 46.99 -47.71
CA ARG A 6 1.37 46.60 -47.54
C ARG A 6 1.67 45.84 -46.25
N ILE A 7 0.69 45.67 -45.36
CA ILE A 7 0.88 45.02 -44.06
C ILE A 7 0.58 43.51 -44.11
N VAL A 8 -0.31 43.08 -45.02
CA VAL A 8 -0.72 41.67 -45.16
C VAL A 8 0.42 40.72 -45.60
N PRO A 9 1.31 41.05 -46.56
CA PRO A 9 2.39 40.15 -46.94
C PRO A 9 3.49 40.07 -45.86
N VAL A 10 3.69 41.15 -45.09
CA VAL A 10 4.68 41.23 -44.02
C VAL A 10 4.21 40.45 -42.79
N LEU A 11 2.92 40.48 -42.44
CA LEU A 11 2.35 39.63 -41.39
C LEU A 11 2.34 38.14 -41.76
N LEU A 12 2.11 37.80 -43.03
CA LEU A 12 2.22 36.42 -43.52
C LEU A 12 3.68 35.92 -43.56
N LEU A 13 4.66 36.79 -43.86
CA LEU A 13 6.08 36.45 -43.77
C LEU A 13 6.55 36.30 -42.32
N LEU A 14 6.08 37.15 -41.40
CA LEU A 14 6.38 37.01 -39.96
C LEU A 14 5.72 35.77 -39.34
N ALA A 15 4.50 35.42 -39.76
CA ALA A 15 3.85 34.18 -39.34
C ALA A 15 4.54 32.92 -39.93
N ALA A 16 5.07 33.00 -41.16
CA ALA A 16 5.84 31.93 -41.79
C ALA A 16 7.26 31.78 -41.17
N MET A 17 7.90 32.88 -40.80
CA MET A 17 9.19 32.85 -40.08
C MET A 17 9.03 32.36 -38.64
N ALA A 18 7.94 32.73 -37.95
CA ALA A 18 7.62 32.23 -36.62
C ALA A 18 7.30 30.72 -36.64
N THR A 19 6.50 30.24 -37.59
CA THR A 19 6.18 28.81 -37.71
C THR A 19 7.36 27.95 -38.13
N GLY A 20 8.36 28.51 -38.82
CA GLY A 20 9.66 27.87 -39.08
C GLY A 20 10.47 27.68 -37.79
N CYS A 21 10.69 28.76 -37.03
CA CYS A 21 11.43 28.69 -35.76
C CYS A 21 10.74 27.76 -34.74
N TYR A 22 9.42 27.85 -34.55
CA TYR A 22 8.71 26.96 -33.63
C TYR A 22 8.79 25.49 -34.05
N LYS A 23 8.85 25.21 -35.36
CA LYS A 23 8.95 23.82 -35.84
C LYS A 23 10.35 23.25 -35.61
N ASP A 24 11.38 24.08 -35.75
CA ASP A 24 12.76 23.70 -35.46
C ASP A 24 12.97 23.54 -33.94
N ASP A 25 12.46 24.46 -33.12
CA ASP A 25 12.46 24.34 -31.65
C ASP A 25 11.70 23.09 -31.17
N ILE A 26 10.55 22.77 -31.78
CA ILE A 26 9.78 21.55 -31.47
C ILE A 26 10.56 20.29 -31.88
N ASN A 27 11.31 20.33 -32.97
CA ASN A 27 12.12 19.19 -33.42
C ASN A 27 13.36 19.01 -32.52
N GLU A 28 13.97 20.10 -32.08
CA GLU A 28 15.09 20.09 -31.13
C GLU A 28 14.62 19.59 -29.76
N LEU A 29 13.48 20.07 -29.25
CA LEU A 29 12.86 19.56 -28.02
C LEU A 29 12.48 18.08 -28.11
N LYS A 30 11.97 17.61 -29.26
CA LYS A 30 11.70 16.18 -29.48
C LYS A 30 12.98 15.35 -29.48
N LYS A 31 14.07 15.89 -30.02
CA LYS A 31 15.38 15.25 -29.99
C LYS A 31 15.90 15.17 -28.56
N ASP A 32 15.83 16.26 -27.79
CA ASP A 32 16.23 16.30 -26.38
C ASP A 32 15.41 15.34 -25.52
N ILE A 33 14.10 15.28 -25.74
CA ILE A 33 13.21 14.30 -25.07
C ILE A 33 13.60 12.87 -25.43
N THR A 34 13.99 12.62 -26.68
CA THR A 34 14.44 11.29 -27.12
C THR A 34 15.78 10.93 -26.47
N GLU A 35 16.75 11.84 -26.47
CA GLU A 35 18.05 11.63 -25.82
C GLU A 35 17.91 11.45 -24.30
N LEU A 36 17.02 12.20 -23.65
CA LEU A 36 16.70 12.05 -22.23
C LEU A 36 16.04 10.69 -21.93
N LYS A 37 15.09 10.24 -22.76
CA LYS A 37 14.47 8.91 -22.62
C LYS A 37 15.51 7.79 -22.78
N GLU A 38 16.43 7.90 -23.74
CA GLU A 38 17.53 6.95 -23.88
C GLU A 38 18.50 7.00 -22.69
N ARG A 39 18.73 8.18 -22.10
CA ARG A 39 19.55 8.32 -20.89
C ARG A 39 18.88 7.72 -19.66
N MET A 40 17.57 7.92 -19.49
CA MET A 40 16.77 7.28 -18.45
C MET A 40 16.79 5.76 -18.60
N ALA A 41 16.57 5.23 -19.80
CA ALA A 41 16.68 3.80 -20.06
C ALA A 41 18.09 3.24 -19.76
N ARG A 42 19.14 4.02 -20.03
CA ARG A 42 20.51 3.66 -19.62
C ARG A 42 20.68 3.64 -18.10
N TYR A 43 20.10 4.59 -17.36
CA TYR A 43 20.15 4.60 -15.90
C TYR A 43 19.31 3.50 -15.28
N GLU A 44 18.11 3.22 -15.80
CA GLU A 44 17.28 2.10 -15.37
C GLU A 44 18.00 0.77 -15.63
N ASN A 45 18.65 0.60 -16.78
CA ASN A 45 19.48 -0.58 -17.04
C ASN A 45 20.71 -0.65 -16.14
N LEU A 46 21.33 0.47 -15.77
CA LEU A 46 22.46 0.51 -14.83
C LEU A 46 22.02 0.21 -13.39
N LEU A 47 20.84 0.69 -13.00
CA LEU A 47 20.21 0.47 -11.70
C LEU A 47 19.72 -0.98 -11.60
N ASP A 48 19.14 -1.53 -12.66
CA ASP A 48 18.81 -2.94 -12.80
C ASP A 48 20.08 -3.80 -12.79
N ALA A 49 21.16 -3.39 -13.47
CA ALA A 49 22.45 -4.07 -13.42
C ALA A 49 23.16 -3.96 -12.06
N LEU A 50 22.91 -2.91 -11.27
CA LEU A 50 23.43 -2.74 -9.91
C LEU A 50 22.59 -3.54 -8.89
N ASN A 51 21.27 -3.53 -9.01
CA ASN A 51 20.34 -4.26 -8.15
C ASN A 51 20.33 -5.77 -8.44
N LYS A 52 20.60 -6.17 -9.69
CA LYS A 52 20.82 -7.57 -10.09
C LYS A 52 22.26 -8.03 -9.92
N ARG A 53 23.13 -7.27 -9.24
CA ARG A 53 24.41 -7.83 -8.79
C ARG A 53 24.11 -8.91 -7.77
N LEU A 54 24.13 -10.15 -8.27
CA LEU A 54 24.07 -11.36 -7.50
C LEU A 54 25.20 -11.31 -6.47
N HIS A 55 24.85 -11.15 -5.19
CA HIS A 55 25.78 -11.17 -4.09
C HIS A 55 25.39 -12.26 -3.09
N VAL A 56 26.35 -12.74 -2.34
CA VAL A 56 26.10 -13.76 -1.31
C VAL A 56 25.32 -13.10 -0.18
N ALA A 57 24.11 -13.60 0.07
CA ALA A 57 23.24 -13.13 1.16
C ALA A 57 23.43 -13.97 2.43
N ASN A 58 23.71 -15.28 2.27
CA ASN A 58 23.94 -16.21 3.38
C ASN A 58 24.79 -17.41 2.93
N TYR A 59 25.35 -18.17 3.88
CA TYR A 59 25.87 -19.51 3.63
C TYR A 59 25.60 -20.45 4.81
N GLU A 60 25.40 -21.74 4.53
CA GLU A 60 25.17 -22.79 5.52
C GLU A 60 26.14 -23.96 5.25
N GLN A 61 26.85 -24.44 6.28
CA GLN A 61 27.73 -25.60 6.17
C GLN A 61 26.98 -26.87 6.62
N LYS A 62 26.98 -27.92 5.79
CA LYS A 62 26.42 -29.24 6.09
C LYS A 62 27.38 -30.32 5.61
N ASP A 63 27.89 -31.13 6.54
CA ASP A 63 28.61 -32.40 6.33
C ASP A 63 29.31 -32.52 4.95
N GLY A 64 30.36 -31.72 4.73
CA GLY A 64 31.20 -31.76 3.52
C GLY A 64 30.78 -30.83 2.38
N TYR A 65 29.72 -30.03 2.56
CA TYR A 65 29.20 -29.10 1.56
C TYR A 65 28.84 -27.74 2.18
N TYR A 66 28.88 -26.69 1.37
CA TYR A 66 28.38 -25.34 1.64
C TYR A 66 27.15 -25.08 0.78
N ILE A 67 26.07 -24.61 1.36
CA ILE A 67 24.91 -24.06 0.64
C ILE A 67 25.07 -22.55 0.68
N ILE A 68 25.32 -21.93 -0.46
CA ILE A 68 25.46 -20.48 -0.62
C ILE A 68 24.13 -19.94 -1.13
N THR A 69 23.48 -19.06 -0.37
CA THR A 69 22.25 -18.38 -0.79
C THR A 69 22.60 -17.00 -1.33
N PHE A 70 22.17 -16.71 -2.55
CA PHE A 70 22.36 -15.40 -3.19
C PHE A 70 21.23 -14.43 -2.85
N SER A 71 21.45 -13.15 -3.15
CA SER A 71 20.51 -12.05 -2.90
C SER A 71 19.15 -12.17 -3.60
N ASP A 72 19.02 -13.07 -4.58
CA ASP A 72 17.75 -13.38 -5.26
C ASP A 72 17.06 -14.63 -4.68
N GLY A 73 17.62 -15.21 -3.61
CA GLY A 73 17.12 -16.43 -2.96
C GLY A 73 17.54 -17.73 -3.65
N SER A 74 18.29 -17.67 -4.76
CA SER A 74 18.86 -18.87 -5.37
C SER A 74 19.96 -19.46 -4.48
N GLU A 75 20.10 -20.78 -4.52
CA GLU A 75 21.09 -21.51 -3.74
C GLU A 75 22.07 -22.26 -4.63
N VAL A 76 23.35 -22.24 -4.26
CA VAL A 76 24.39 -23.07 -4.87
C VAL A 76 25.02 -23.93 -3.80
N THR A 77 24.99 -25.24 -4.01
CA THR A 77 25.72 -26.18 -3.15
C THR A 77 27.14 -26.37 -3.69
N VAL A 78 28.15 -26.03 -2.89
CA VAL A 78 29.57 -26.18 -3.20
C VAL A 78 30.13 -27.29 -2.31
N ARG A 79 30.71 -28.33 -2.90
CA ARG A 79 31.37 -29.39 -2.13
C ARG A 79 32.82 -29.01 -1.85
N ASP A 80 33.33 -29.39 -0.69
CA ASP A 80 34.74 -29.17 -0.30
C ASP A 80 35.67 -30.32 -0.76
N SER A 81 35.34 -30.95 -1.89
CA SER A 81 36.09 -32.11 -2.42
C SER A 81 35.97 -32.21 -3.94
N SER A 82 37.04 -32.67 -4.59
CA SER A 82 37.07 -32.96 -6.02
C SER A 82 36.08 -34.07 -6.39
N ALA A 83 35.39 -33.94 -7.53
CA ALA A 83 34.57 -35.02 -8.07
C ALA A 83 35.43 -36.24 -8.45
N PHE A 84 34.95 -37.44 -8.15
CA PHE A 84 35.64 -38.70 -8.42
C PHE A 84 34.98 -39.41 -9.61
N ILE A 85 35.77 -39.68 -10.66
CA ILE A 85 35.31 -40.42 -11.85
C ILE A 85 35.95 -41.81 -11.83
N GLU A 86 35.12 -42.84 -11.91
CA GLU A 86 35.56 -44.23 -12.01
C GLU A 86 34.83 -44.98 -13.14
N ILE A 87 35.37 -46.15 -13.53
CA ILE A 87 34.64 -47.09 -14.39
C ILE A 87 34.06 -48.12 -13.44
N GLY A 88 32.75 -48.09 -13.24
CA GLY A 88 32.08 -49.06 -12.38
C GLY A 88 32.10 -50.46 -12.99
N ASP A 89 31.80 -51.47 -12.17
CA ASP A 89 31.89 -52.89 -12.56
C ASP A 89 31.02 -53.26 -13.77
N ASN A 90 30.01 -52.46 -14.07
CA ASN A 90 29.14 -52.61 -15.25
C ASN A 90 29.72 -52.03 -16.55
N GLY A 91 30.90 -51.44 -16.50
CA GLY A 91 31.62 -50.91 -17.66
C GLY A 91 31.17 -49.52 -18.12
N ASN A 92 30.33 -48.83 -17.34
CA ASN A 92 29.94 -47.44 -17.58
C ASN A 92 30.89 -46.45 -16.87
N TRP A 93 30.81 -45.19 -17.27
CA TRP A 93 31.38 -44.10 -16.47
C TRP A 93 30.52 -43.85 -15.23
N TRP A 94 31.16 -43.77 -14.07
CA TRP A 94 30.55 -43.41 -12.79
C TRP A 94 31.17 -42.11 -12.32
N ILE A 95 30.32 -41.18 -11.89
CA ILE A 95 30.74 -39.87 -11.38
C ILE A 95 30.14 -39.74 -9.99
N ASP A 96 30.99 -39.58 -8.98
CA ASP A 96 30.62 -39.46 -7.57
C ASP A 96 29.73 -40.61 -7.05
N GLY A 97 29.98 -41.83 -7.53
CA GLY A 97 29.23 -43.02 -7.14
C GLY A 97 27.87 -43.17 -7.83
N GLU A 98 27.53 -42.30 -8.78
CA GLU A 98 26.35 -42.47 -9.64
C GLU A 98 26.74 -42.94 -11.06
N ASP A 99 26.09 -44.02 -11.50
CA ASP A 99 26.22 -44.55 -12.85
C ASP A 99 25.61 -43.59 -13.87
N THR A 100 26.42 -43.08 -14.79
CA THR A 100 25.94 -42.18 -15.84
C THR A 100 25.12 -42.89 -16.92
N GLY A 101 25.12 -44.23 -16.95
CA GLY A 101 24.49 -45.04 -18.00
C GLY A 101 25.27 -45.02 -19.33
N MET A 102 26.42 -44.33 -19.38
CA MET A 102 27.23 -44.22 -20.59
C MET A 102 28.37 -45.25 -20.56
N PRO A 103 28.42 -46.21 -21.52
CA PRO A 103 29.47 -47.21 -21.57
C PRO A 103 30.85 -46.58 -21.81
N ALA A 104 31.82 -46.96 -20.98
CA ALA A 104 33.20 -46.46 -21.03
C ALA A 104 34.06 -47.13 -22.12
N LYS A 105 33.50 -48.08 -22.88
CA LYS A 105 34.11 -48.74 -24.04
C LYS A 105 33.11 -48.87 -25.18
N GLY A 106 33.55 -48.65 -26.42
CA GLY A 106 32.73 -48.78 -27.63
C GLY A 106 32.77 -50.18 -28.27
N ASP A 107 31.68 -50.60 -28.90
CA ASP A 107 31.49 -51.90 -29.54
C ASP A 107 32.19 -52.01 -30.90
N SER A 108 33.45 -52.45 -30.95
CA SER A 108 34.05 -53.16 -32.11
C SER A 108 35.37 -53.84 -31.74
N SER A 109 35.70 -54.94 -32.44
CA SER A 109 36.59 -56.03 -32.01
C SER A 109 38.10 -55.76 -31.92
N THR A 110 38.54 -54.50 -31.94
CA THR A 110 39.87 -54.08 -31.48
C THR A 110 39.74 -52.67 -30.92
N ALA A 111 39.85 -52.53 -29.60
CA ALA A 111 39.84 -51.22 -28.96
C ALA A 111 41.06 -50.41 -29.40
N PRO A 112 40.91 -49.15 -29.84
CA PRO A 112 42.06 -48.28 -30.04
C PRO A 112 42.85 -48.17 -28.73
N GLN A 113 44.17 -48.27 -28.80
CA GLN A 113 45.03 -48.01 -27.64
C GLN A 113 45.03 -46.51 -27.38
N ILE A 114 44.24 -46.08 -26.39
CA ILE A 114 44.23 -44.71 -25.92
C ILE A 114 45.11 -44.62 -24.68
N THR A 115 46.19 -43.85 -24.76
CA THR A 115 47.12 -43.63 -23.64
C THR A 115 47.38 -42.15 -23.46
N ILE A 116 47.76 -41.74 -22.26
CA ILE A 116 48.34 -40.41 -22.04
C ILE A 116 49.84 -40.55 -22.26
N GLY A 117 50.37 -39.87 -23.28
CA GLY A 117 51.81 -39.90 -23.56
C GLY A 117 52.61 -39.15 -22.49
N GLU A 118 53.93 -39.34 -22.47
CA GLU A 118 54.82 -38.64 -21.51
C GLU A 118 54.74 -37.12 -21.59
N ASN A 119 54.28 -36.58 -22.73
CA ASN A 119 54.04 -35.16 -22.95
C ASN A 119 52.67 -34.66 -22.45
N GLY A 120 51.84 -35.53 -21.88
CA GLY A 120 50.54 -35.18 -21.30
C GLY A 120 49.39 -35.07 -22.29
N ASN A 121 49.59 -35.40 -23.57
CA ASN A 121 48.55 -35.41 -24.59
C ASN A 121 47.82 -36.75 -24.65
N TRP A 122 46.64 -36.77 -25.25
CA TRP A 122 45.98 -38.00 -25.67
C TRP A 122 46.74 -38.62 -26.86
N TRP A 123 47.06 -39.90 -26.77
CA TRP A 123 47.64 -40.69 -27.84
C TRP A 123 46.67 -41.78 -28.24
N ILE A 124 46.45 -41.97 -29.54
CA ILE A 124 45.54 -42.98 -30.08
C ILE A 124 46.33 -43.86 -31.04
N ASN A 125 46.42 -45.16 -30.77
CA ASN A 125 47.17 -46.15 -31.56
C ASN A 125 48.63 -45.74 -31.84
N ALA A 126 49.31 -45.23 -30.81
CA ALA A 126 50.70 -44.74 -30.86
C ALA A 126 50.95 -43.47 -31.70
N GLU A 127 49.90 -42.75 -32.10
CA GLU A 127 50.02 -41.39 -32.63
C GLU A 127 49.61 -40.34 -31.59
N ASP A 128 50.44 -39.32 -31.40
CA ASP A 128 50.12 -38.15 -30.58
C ASP A 128 49.06 -37.32 -31.29
N THR A 129 47.93 -37.08 -30.62
CA THR A 129 46.85 -36.27 -31.19
C THR A 129 47.16 -34.76 -31.12
N GLY A 130 48.16 -34.35 -30.34
CA GLY A 130 48.45 -32.94 -30.05
C GLY A 130 47.45 -32.29 -29.08
N VAL A 131 46.45 -33.04 -28.60
CA VAL A 131 45.41 -32.56 -27.68
C VAL A 131 45.78 -32.96 -26.26
N SER A 132 45.93 -31.99 -25.36
CA SER A 132 46.21 -32.24 -23.94
C SER A 132 45.17 -33.18 -23.33
N ALA A 133 45.62 -34.23 -22.63
CA ALA A 133 44.75 -35.20 -21.98
C ALA A 133 44.10 -34.69 -20.70
N LYS A 134 44.57 -33.54 -20.22
CA LYS A 134 43.98 -32.79 -19.11
C LYS A 134 43.45 -31.48 -19.65
N GLY A 135 42.18 -31.16 -19.38
CA GLY A 135 41.75 -29.76 -19.42
C GLY A 135 42.61 -28.97 -18.44
N GLN A 136 43.04 -27.75 -18.77
CA GLN A 136 43.57 -26.87 -17.73
C GLN A 136 42.46 -26.68 -16.71
N ALA A 137 42.66 -27.14 -15.47
CA ALA A 137 41.84 -26.67 -14.38
C ALA A 137 41.91 -25.14 -14.42
N GLY A 138 40.75 -24.46 -14.41
CA GLY A 138 40.76 -23.09 -13.94
C GLY A 138 41.45 -23.11 -12.59
N ALA A 139 42.39 -22.19 -12.33
CA ALA A 139 43.06 -22.18 -11.05
C ALA A 139 41.99 -22.06 -9.95
N ASP A 140 41.86 -23.09 -9.12
CA ASP A 140 41.03 -23.02 -7.93
C ASP A 140 41.49 -21.77 -7.16
N ALA A 141 40.52 -20.98 -6.70
CA ALA A 141 40.88 -19.94 -5.75
C ALA A 141 41.44 -20.65 -4.52
N SER A 142 42.67 -20.31 -4.13
CA SER A 142 43.32 -20.87 -2.94
C SER A 142 42.37 -20.87 -1.73
N ASP A 143 42.46 -21.86 -0.86
CA ASP A 143 41.54 -21.96 0.28
C ASP A 143 41.63 -20.74 1.20
N ILE A 144 40.54 -20.32 1.83
CA ILE A 144 40.59 -19.31 2.90
C ILE A 144 41.08 -20.01 4.17
N ILE A 145 42.26 -19.63 4.65
CA ILE A 145 42.88 -20.21 5.83
C ILE A 145 42.55 -19.46 7.13
N SER A 146 42.12 -18.19 7.04
CA SER A 146 41.54 -17.48 8.19
C SER A 146 40.69 -16.28 7.79
N ILE A 147 39.75 -15.92 8.66
CA ILE A 147 38.99 -14.67 8.62
C ILE A 147 39.24 -13.96 9.94
N SER A 148 39.63 -12.69 9.89
CA SER A 148 39.86 -11.87 11.09
C SER A 148 39.29 -10.48 10.90
N ILE A 149 38.90 -9.82 12.00
CA ILE A 149 38.46 -8.42 12.01
C ILE A 149 39.41 -7.66 12.92
N VAL A 150 40.15 -6.71 12.37
CA VAL A 150 41.07 -5.83 13.11
C VAL A 150 40.86 -4.40 12.62
N ASP A 151 40.66 -3.45 13.54
CA ASP A 151 40.48 -2.03 13.25
C ASP A 151 39.42 -1.72 12.16
N GLY A 152 38.28 -2.45 12.18
CA GLY A 152 37.19 -2.25 11.21
C GLY A 152 37.47 -2.83 9.82
N MET A 153 38.52 -3.64 9.68
CA MET A 153 38.85 -4.33 8.44
C MET A 153 38.72 -5.84 8.61
N MET A 154 37.76 -6.43 7.91
CA MET A 154 37.63 -7.89 7.80
C MET A 154 38.61 -8.37 6.74
N THR A 155 39.57 -9.19 7.15
CA THR A 155 40.62 -9.74 6.29
C THR A 155 40.43 -11.24 6.13
N PHE A 156 40.30 -11.66 4.89
CA PHE A 156 40.34 -13.05 4.44
C PHE A 156 41.77 -13.38 4.03
N LEU A 157 42.41 -14.34 4.69
CA LEU A 157 43.73 -14.83 4.33
C LEU A 157 43.58 -16.13 3.52
N PHE A 158 44.23 -16.19 2.37
CA PHE A 158 44.20 -17.33 1.46
C PHE A 158 45.45 -18.20 1.66
N ALA A 159 45.35 -19.50 1.34
CA ALA A 159 46.42 -20.48 1.52
C ALA A 159 47.70 -20.15 0.74
N ASP A 160 47.57 -19.38 -0.35
CA ASP A 160 48.69 -18.87 -1.15
C ASP A 160 49.28 -17.55 -0.63
N GLY A 161 48.82 -17.08 0.53
CA GLY A 161 49.27 -15.85 1.16
C GLY A 161 48.59 -14.57 0.65
N ARG A 162 47.67 -14.66 -0.33
CA ARG A 162 46.85 -13.50 -0.70
C ARG A 162 45.95 -13.09 0.47
N THR A 163 45.60 -11.81 0.50
CA THR A 163 44.59 -11.29 1.42
C THR A 163 43.54 -10.50 0.66
N ILE A 164 42.28 -10.63 1.06
CA ILE A 164 41.21 -9.72 0.67
C ILE A 164 40.76 -9.02 1.94
N THR A 165 40.69 -7.69 1.90
CA THR A 165 40.26 -6.90 3.03
C THR A 165 39.07 -6.05 2.64
N ILE A 166 38.01 -6.11 3.46
CA ILE A 166 36.81 -5.29 3.31
C ILE A 166 36.60 -4.48 4.58
N GLU A 167 36.24 -3.21 4.42
CA GLU A 167 35.90 -2.34 5.54
C GLU A 167 34.52 -2.74 6.07
N VAL A 168 34.48 -3.18 7.32
CA VAL A 168 33.28 -3.59 8.04
C VAL A 168 33.12 -2.72 9.28
N ALA A 169 31.96 -2.08 9.39
CA ALA A 169 31.63 -1.21 10.52
C ALA A 169 30.28 -1.61 11.09
N VAL A 170 30.11 -1.41 12.39
CA VAL A 170 28.78 -1.44 13.01
C VAL A 170 27.91 -0.33 12.39
N PRO A 171 26.58 -0.47 12.36
CA PRO A 171 25.72 0.56 11.78
C PRO A 171 25.88 1.89 12.52
N GLU A 172 25.97 3.00 11.78
CA GLU A 172 26.01 4.34 12.35
C GLU A 172 24.61 4.95 12.30
N ILE A 173 24.04 5.27 13.46
CA ILE A 173 22.70 5.86 13.58
C ILE A 173 22.83 7.38 13.74
N THR A 174 22.23 8.12 12.82
CA THR A 174 22.11 9.57 12.88
C THR A 174 20.64 9.96 12.96
N ILE A 175 20.30 10.80 13.92
CA ILE A 175 18.98 11.42 14.00
C ILE A 175 19.16 12.90 14.34
N THR A 176 18.57 13.77 13.53
CA THR A 176 18.61 15.21 13.76
C THR A 176 17.63 15.56 14.87
N GLU A 177 18.15 15.93 16.02
CA GLU A 177 17.33 16.41 17.13
C GLU A 177 16.87 17.85 16.86
N PRO A 178 15.55 18.12 16.88
CA PRO A 178 15.04 19.46 16.70
C PRO A 178 15.42 20.38 17.88
N LEU A 179 15.42 21.69 17.63
CA LEU A 179 15.67 22.68 18.68
C LEU A 179 14.59 22.54 19.78
N GLY A 180 15.01 22.19 20.99
CA GLY A 180 14.10 21.91 22.11
C GLY A 180 13.86 20.42 22.38
N GLY A 181 14.44 19.53 21.59
CA GLY A 181 14.27 18.08 21.71
C GLY A 181 12.99 17.59 21.05
N PHE A 182 12.78 16.27 21.08
CA PHE A 182 11.57 15.68 20.54
C PHE A 182 10.38 15.97 21.46
N ILE A 183 9.49 16.85 21.03
CA ILE A 183 8.29 17.26 21.76
C ILE A 183 7.07 16.93 20.91
N VAL A 184 6.08 16.29 21.52
CA VAL A 184 4.78 15.97 20.91
C VAL A 184 3.69 16.15 21.97
N ASP A 185 2.45 16.42 21.58
CA ASP A 185 1.32 16.37 22.52
C ASP A 185 0.85 14.91 22.66
N LYS A 186 0.26 14.52 23.79
CA LYS A 186 -0.39 13.20 23.88
C LYS A 186 -1.45 13.04 22.77
N LEU A 187 -1.79 11.82 22.39
CA LEU A 187 -2.74 11.52 21.31
C LEU A 187 -2.37 12.11 19.94
N GLN A 188 -1.08 12.38 19.71
CA GLN A 188 -0.55 12.76 18.40
C GLN A 188 0.57 11.80 17.99
N TRP A 189 0.71 11.62 16.69
CA TRP A 189 1.75 10.78 16.11
C TRP A 189 3.15 11.39 16.25
N LEU A 190 4.02 10.72 17.01
CA LEU A 190 5.46 10.89 16.91
C LEU A 190 5.99 10.15 15.68
N ARG A 191 6.73 10.85 14.82
CA ARG A 191 7.40 10.26 13.64
C ARG A 191 8.90 10.49 13.74
N LEU A 192 9.67 9.40 13.78
CA LEU A 192 11.13 9.43 13.78
C LEU A 192 11.64 8.69 12.53
N ASN A 193 12.47 9.38 11.75
CA ASN A 193 13.12 8.83 10.56
C ASN A 193 14.65 8.95 10.69
N PRO A 194 15.31 8.07 11.46
CA PRO A 194 16.77 8.07 11.55
C PRO A 194 17.42 7.68 10.22
N GLU A 195 18.58 8.26 9.96
CA GLU A 195 19.51 7.81 8.94
C GLU A 195 20.41 6.74 9.53
N VAL A 196 20.61 5.64 8.79
CA VAL A 196 21.51 4.57 9.22
C VAL A 196 22.49 4.28 8.10
N LYS A 197 23.77 4.52 8.35
CA LYS A 197 24.86 4.21 7.42
C LYS A 197 25.42 2.83 7.75
N SER A 198 25.41 1.92 6.78
CA SER A 198 26.02 0.60 6.91
C SER A 198 26.43 0.05 5.54
N ASN A 199 27.47 -0.79 5.54
CA ASN A 199 27.99 -1.46 4.35
C ASN A 199 27.39 -2.87 4.16
N SER A 200 26.37 -3.23 4.95
CA SER A 200 25.71 -4.54 4.98
C SER A 200 24.25 -4.40 5.41
N GLY A 201 23.46 -5.47 5.28
CA GLY A 201 22.07 -5.51 5.75
C GLY A 201 21.97 -5.23 7.27
N VAL A 202 20.97 -4.44 7.66
CA VAL A 202 20.76 -4.00 9.04
C VAL A 202 19.41 -4.47 9.54
N ILE A 203 19.39 -4.99 10.77
CA ILE A 203 18.18 -5.29 11.54
C ILE A 203 17.97 -4.17 12.55
N TYR A 204 16.72 -3.70 12.67
CA TYR A 204 16.35 -2.62 13.58
C TYR A 204 15.48 -3.13 14.73
N THR A 205 15.58 -2.48 15.88
CA THR A 205 14.68 -2.69 17.00
C THR A 205 14.44 -1.36 17.69
N TRP A 206 13.18 -1.06 17.97
CA TRP A 206 12.76 0.08 18.78
C TRP A 206 12.16 -0.42 20.08
N LYS A 207 12.60 0.17 21.19
CA LYS A 207 12.06 -0.10 22.52
C LYS A 207 11.54 1.15 23.19
N LEU A 208 10.44 0.99 23.91
CA LEU A 208 9.92 1.97 24.86
C LEU A 208 9.97 1.33 26.25
N ASN A 209 10.77 1.88 27.16
CA ASN A 209 10.96 1.32 28.50
C ASN A 209 11.28 -0.19 28.48
N ASP A 210 12.23 -0.59 27.62
CA ASP A 210 12.69 -1.96 27.37
C ASP A 210 11.72 -2.92 26.64
N GLU A 211 10.47 -2.51 26.39
CA GLU A 211 9.51 -3.27 25.59
C GLU A 211 9.65 -2.96 24.10
N GLU A 212 9.70 -3.99 23.25
CA GLU A 212 9.80 -3.83 21.80
C GLU A 212 8.49 -3.28 21.20
N ILE A 213 8.59 -2.20 20.43
CA ILE A 213 7.44 -1.52 19.81
C ILE A 213 7.51 -1.44 18.28
N SER A 214 8.65 -1.75 17.67
CA SER A 214 8.84 -1.79 16.22
C SER A 214 10.17 -2.46 15.82
N VAL A 215 10.20 -3.07 14.63
CA VAL A 215 11.39 -3.60 13.95
C VAL A 215 11.73 -2.85 12.66
N GLU A 216 10.99 -1.77 12.36
CA GLU A 216 11.20 -0.92 11.20
C GLU A 216 12.32 0.10 11.47
N LYS A 217 13.00 0.56 10.41
CA LYS A 217 14.00 1.64 10.52
C LYS A 217 13.37 2.92 11.10
N SER A 218 12.21 3.27 10.57
CA SER A 218 11.42 4.43 10.98
C SER A 218 10.44 4.06 12.07
N LEU A 219 10.18 4.97 13.00
CA LEU A 219 9.20 4.78 14.07
C LEU A 219 8.02 5.73 13.89
N VAL A 220 6.82 5.17 13.89
CA VAL A 220 5.59 5.90 14.13
C VAL A 220 4.93 5.36 15.40
N HIS A 221 4.73 6.25 16.37
CA HIS A 221 4.22 5.91 17.69
C HIS A 221 3.31 7.00 18.23
N ILE A 222 2.40 6.61 19.12
CA ILE A 222 1.44 7.51 19.77
C ILE A 222 1.44 7.23 21.27
N PHE A 223 1.44 8.31 22.07
CA PHE A 223 1.43 8.23 23.52
C PHE A 223 0.04 8.59 24.05
N ALA A 224 -0.53 7.72 24.89
CA ALA A 224 -1.81 7.97 25.54
C ALA A 224 -1.68 8.96 26.71
N GLU A 225 -0.52 8.97 27.37
CA GLU A 225 -0.27 9.74 28.58
C GLU A 225 0.84 10.76 28.38
N ALA A 226 0.73 11.89 29.07
CA ALA A 226 1.77 12.89 29.12
C ALA A 226 2.94 12.43 30.01
N GLY A 227 4.15 12.84 29.68
CA GLY A 227 5.33 12.45 30.43
C GLY A 227 6.62 12.54 29.62
N THR A 228 7.71 12.08 30.21
CA THR A 228 9.00 11.97 29.54
C THR A 228 9.31 10.50 29.33
N TYR A 229 9.57 10.14 28.08
CA TYR A 229 9.83 8.76 27.66
C TYR A 229 11.23 8.65 27.07
N THR A 230 11.85 7.48 27.25
CA THR A 230 13.10 7.13 26.58
C THR A 230 12.82 6.03 25.55
N LEU A 231 13.01 6.38 24.29
CA LEU A 231 13.00 5.45 23.17
C LEU A 231 14.43 4.99 22.88
N THR A 232 14.60 3.69 22.67
CA THR A 232 15.90 3.10 22.35
C THR A 232 15.83 2.47 20.97
N MET A 233 16.60 3.01 20.02
CA MET A 233 16.81 2.39 18.71
C MET A 233 18.10 1.58 18.72
N THR A 234 18.03 0.32 18.32
CA THR A 234 19.19 -0.53 18.06
C THR A 234 19.27 -0.83 16.56
N ALA A 235 20.45 -0.65 15.96
CA ALA A 235 20.75 -1.03 14.60
C ALA A 235 21.89 -2.05 14.61
N LYS A 236 21.65 -3.25 14.06
CA LYS A 236 22.57 -4.38 14.13
C LYS A 236 22.87 -4.97 12.76
N ASN A 237 24.13 -5.33 12.54
CA ASN A 237 24.59 -6.12 11.39
C ASN A 237 25.49 -7.29 11.86
N GLY A 238 26.11 -8.00 10.92
CA GLY A 238 27.00 -9.14 11.22
C GLY A 238 28.29 -8.78 11.97
N VAL A 239 28.64 -7.49 12.05
CA VAL A 239 29.84 -6.99 12.76
C VAL A 239 29.50 -6.71 14.22
N GLY A 240 28.32 -6.15 14.47
CA GLY A 240 27.87 -5.75 15.79
C GLY A 240 26.66 -4.83 15.73
N GLU A 241 26.44 -4.09 16.80
CA GLU A 241 25.27 -3.22 16.95
C GLU A 241 25.67 -1.85 17.48
N ASN A 242 24.80 -0.88 17.19
CA ASN A 242 24.86 0.46 17.75
C ASN A 242 23.49 0.82 18.32
N VAL A 243 23.50 1.65 19.36
CA VAL A 243 22.30 1.99 20.15
C VAL A 243 22.18 3.50 20.27
N LYS A 244 20.98 4.02 20.01
CA LYS A 244 20.65 5.44 20.15
C LYS A 244 19.46 5.59 21.10
N ASN A 245 19.69 6.26 22.22
CA ASN A 245 18.62 6.69 23.13
C ASN A 245 18.10 8.06 22.70
N ILE A 246 16.77 8.18 22.70
CA ILE A 246 16.03 9.38 22.28
C ILE A 246 15.05 9.72 23.39
N THR A 247 15.18 10.90 23.96
CA THR A 247 14.24 11.42 24.96
C THR A 247 13.10 12.14 24.25
N VAL A 248 11.87 11.76 24.55
CA VAL A 248 10.66 12.40 24.03
C VAL A 248 9.89 13.01 25.20
N THR A 249 9.54 14.29 25.07
CA THR A 249 8.61 14.96 25.98
C THR A 249 7.23 14.95 25.37
N VAL A 250 6.28 14.32 26.06
CA VAL A 250 4.87 14.27 25.68
C VAL A 250 4.13 15.27 26.57
N ASN A 251 3.61 16.34 25.95
CA ASN A 251 2.85 17.36 26.67
C ASN A 251 1.44 16.85 27.00
N ASP A 252 0.94 17.27 28.15
CA ASP A 252 -0.49 17.13 28.44
C ASP A 252 -1.28 18.16 27.65
N LYS A 253 -2.36 17.71 27.01
CA LYS A 253 -3.25 18.53 26.20
C LYS A 253 -4.64 17.94 26.23
N THR A 254 -5.64 18.80 26.42
CA THR A 254 -7.04 18.40 26.39
C THR A 254 -7.59 18.55 24.98
N TYR A 255 -8.25 17.52 24.48
CA TYR A 255 -8.88 17.50 23.17
C TYR A 255 -10.41 17.52 23.27
N GLY A 256 -11.07 17.87 22.16
CA GLY A 256 -12.52 17.75 22.06
C GLY A 256 -12.94 16.29 21.90
N GLU A 257 -14.05 15.88 22.53
CA GLU A 257 -14.54 14.50 22.37
C GLU A 257 -15.12 14.21 20.97
N TRP A 258 -15.25 15.20 20.08
CA TRP A 258 -16.03 15.10 18.85
C TRP A 258 -15.19 15.47 17.63
N ALA A 259 -15.47 14.82 16.51
CA ALA A 259 -14.94 15.23 15.22
C ALA A 259 -15.26 16.71 14.97
N ASP A 260 -14.27 17.46 14.50
CA ASP A 260 -14.31 18.92 14.41
C ASP A 260 -14.24 19.45 12.98
N LYS A 261 -14.05 18.55 12.01
CA LYS A 261 -13.89 18.88 10.59
C LYS A 261 -14.61 17.87 9.69
N ALA A 262 -15.26 18.41 8.65
CA ALA A 262 -15.67 17.65 7.48
C ALA A 262 -14.61 17.82 6.39
N LEU A 263 -14.08 16.70 5.90
CA LEU A 263 -12.97 16.67 4.94
C LEU A 263 -13.46 16.41 3.51
N ASP A 264 -14.54 15.65 3.37
CA ASP A 264 -15.20 15.41 2.09
C ASP A 264 -16.66 14.96 2.31
N PHE A 265 -17.50 15.11 1.29
CA PHE A 265 -18.93 14.77 1.38
C PHE A 265 -19.58 14.60 0.00
N ILE A 266 -20.28 13.48 -0.20
CA ILE A 266 -21.20 13.31 -1.32
C ILE A 266 -22.57 12.90 -0.79
N ARG A 267 -23.61 13.67 -1.11
CA ARG A 267 -25.00 13.23 -0.96
C ARG A 267 -25.40 12.45 -2.21
N ALA A 268 -25.93 11.26 -2.06
CA ALA A 268 -26.59 10.53 -3.14
C ALA A 268 -28.06 10.99 -3.31
N PRO A 269 -28.72 10.66 -4.44
CA PRO A 269 -30.12 11.02 -4.62
C PRO A 269 -31.02 10.55 -3.48
N SER A 270 -31.91 11.43 -3.03
CA SER A 270 -32.65 11.27 -1.78
C SER A 270 -33.82 12.22 -1.62
N GLN A 271 -34.76 11.90 -0.73
CA GLN A 271 -35.79 12.85 -0.30
C GLN A 271 -35.21 14.10 0.38
N TYR A 272 -34.01 13.98 0.94
CA TYR A 272 -33.27 15.07 1.59
C TYR A 272 -32.23 15.73 0.67
N ALA A 273 -32.32 15.58 -0.66
CA ALA A 273 -31.35 16.13 -1.61
C ALA A 273 -30.97 17.60 -1.36
N HIS A 274 -31.90 18.42 -0.85
CA HIS A 274 -31.70 19.84 -0.53
C HIS A 274 -31.93 20.21 0.95
N SER A 275 -31.93 19.24 1.87
CA SER A 275 -32.17 19.48 3.30
C SER A 275 -31.34 18.53 4.18
N VAL A 276 -31.31 18.75 5.50
CA VAL A 276 -30.56 17.93 6.47
C VAL A 276 -29.05 17.78 6.13
N PRO A 277 -28.26 18.87 6.18
CA PRO A 277 -28.65 20.26 6.23
C PRO A 277 -29.06 20.81 4.84
N SER A 278 -29.69 21.98 4.82
CA SER A 278 -30.06 22.67 3.59
C SER A 278 -28.82 23.18 2.87
N ILE A 279 -28.56 22.66 1.67
CA ILE A 279 -27.51 23.13 0.77
C ILE A 279 -28.20 23.83 -0.40
N PRO A 280 -27.94 25.13 -0.63
CA PRO A 280 -28.54 25.86 -1.75
C PRO A 280 -28.27 25.19 -3.09
N GLY A 281 -29.30 25.13 -3.94
CA GLY A 281 -29.13 24.63 -5.30
C GLY A 281 -28.21 25.55 -6.12
N GLY A 282 -27.28 24.95 -6.87
CA GLY A 282 -26.28 25.68 -7.65
C GLY A 282 -25.04 26.10 -6.86
N SER A 283 -24.93 25.75 -5.57
CA SER A 283 -23.67 25.87 -4.83
C SER A 283 -22.56 25.09 -5.52
N THR A 284 -21.31 25.45 -5.21
CA THR A 284 -20.13 24.65 -5.50
C THR A 284 -19.87 23.63 -4.39
N HIS A 285 -19.05 22.60 -4.69
CA HIS A 285 -18.64 21.62 -3.67
C HIS A 285 -18.00 22.28 -2.44
N GLY A 286 -17.14 23.28 -2.66
CA GLY A 286 -16.49 24.00 -1.57
C GLY A 286 -17.48 24.77 -0.68
N GLU A 287 -18.51 25.38 -1.26
CA GLU A 287 -19.58 26.05 -0.51
C GLU A 287 -20.44 25.06 0.28
N ALA A 288 -20.74 23.90 -0.32
CA ALA A 288 -21.43 22.82 0.38
C ALA A 288 -20.60 22.30 1.57
N MET A 289 -19.29 22.12 1.39
CA MET A 289 -18.37 21.69 2.46
C MET A 289 -18.33 22.66 3.64
N ILE A 290 -18.51 23.97 3.44
CA ILE A 290 -18.63 24.93 4.57
C ILE A 290 -19.86 24.60 5.42
N ILE A 291 -21.02 24.38 4.80
CA ILE A 291 -22.27 24.05 5.49
C ILE A 291 -22.16 22.70 6.21
N ILE A 292 -21.57 21.69 5.55
CA ILE A 292 -21.38 20.36 6.12
C ILE A 292 -20.39 20.41 7.29
N ASN A 293 -19.30 21.17 7.18
CA ASN A 293 -18.35 21.35 8.25
C ASN A 293 -18.99 22.02 9.49
N ASP A 294 -19.82 23.03 9.29
CA ASP A 294 -20.61 23.64 10.37
C ASP A 294 -21.61 22.64 10.97
N ALA A 295 -22.22 21.78 10.15
CA ALA A 295 -23.11 20.72 10.65
C ALA A 295 -22.35 19.70 11.52
N VAL A 296 -21.15 19.27 11.12
CA VAL A 296 -20.28 18.37 11.92
C VAL A 296 -19.95 19.00 13.27
N LYS A 297 -19.46 20.25 13.28
CA LYS A 297 -19.10 20.98 14.52
C LYS A 297 -20.27 21.15 15.48
N ASN A 298 -21.47 21.36 14.93
CA ASN A 298 -22.69 21.53 15.71
C ASN A 298 -23.42 20.21 16.01
N LYS A 299 -22.90 19.07 15.54
CA LYS A 299 -23.52 17.74 15.69
C LYS A 299 -24.95 17.72 15.13
N SER A 300 -25.16 18.51 14.09
CA SER A 300 -26.42 18.55 13.34
C SER A 300 -26.55 17.29 12.51
N LEU A 301 -27.79 16.85 12.29
CA LEU A 301 -28.07 15.71 11.44
C LEU A 301 -27.70 16.02 9.98
N ILE A 302 -27.00 15.09 9.33
CA ILE A 302 -26.57 15.13 7.94
C ILE A 302 -27.05 13.86 7.25
N SER A 303 -27.92 13.98 6.25
CA SER A 303 -28.33 12.85 5.41
C SER A 303 -27.36 12.65 4.26
N LEU A 304 -26.90 11.41 4.13
CA LEU A 304 -26.02 10.94 3.07
C LEU A 304 -26.81 10.57 1.79
N GLY A 305 -28.13 10.38 1.93
CA GLY A 305 -29.01 9.91 0.88
C GLY A 305 -28.85 8.42 0.57
N GLY A 306 -29.24 8.01 -0.64
CA GLY A 306 -29.18 6.60 -1.04
C GLY A 306 -27.77 5.99 -1.03
N PHE A 307 -27.67 4.69 -1.38
CA PHE A 307 -26.41 3.94 -1.36
C PHE A 307 -25.21 4.75 -1.88
N GLY A 308 -24.11 4.68 -1.13
CA GLY A 308 -22.79 5.21 -1.52
C GLY A 308 -22.62 6.72 -1.32
N GLY A 309 -23.67 7.47 -0.97
CA GLY A 309 -23.49 8.79 -0.39
C GLY A 309 -22.67 8.68 0.90
N TYR A 310 -21.76 9.63 1.13
CA TYR A 310 -20.77 9.53 2.21
C TYR A 310 -20.39 10.88 2.81
N ILE A 311 -19.81 10.82 4.01
CA ILE A 311 -19.08 11.92 4.65
C ILE A 311 -17.72 11.42 5.15
N VAL A 312 -16.71 12.27 5.09
CA VAL A 312 -15.41 12.07 5.75
C VAL A 312 -15.26 13.12 6.85
N MET A 313 -15.00 12.65 8.07
CA MET A 313 -14.82 13.45 9.27
C MET A 313 -13.42 13.23 9.85
N GLY A 314 -12.88 14.23 10.54
CA GLY A 314 -11.62 14.10 11.27
C GLY A 314 -11.67 14.71 12.66
N PHE A 315 -10.67 14.37 13.47
CA PHE A 315 -10.52 14.81 14.86
C PHE A 315 -9.32 15.76 15.03
N ASP A 316 -9.29 16.50 16.14
CA ASP A 316 -8.15 17.33 16.54
C ASP A 316 -7.02 16.52 17.20
N HIS A 317 -7.23 15.20 17.38
CA HIS A 317 -6.30 14.20 17.88
C HIS A 317 -6.52 12.84 17.20
N THR A 318 -5.61 11.91 17.45
CA THR A 318 -5.75 10.53 17.04
C THR A 318 -6.54 9.75 18.09
N ILE A 319 -7.60 9.05 17.67
CA ILE A 319 -8.32 8.10 18.52
C ILE A 319 -7.47 6.84 18.64
N ILE A 320 -6.99 6.53 19.84
CA ILE A 320 -6.18 5.34 20.11
C ILE A 320 -7.06 4.09 20.07
N ASN A 321 -6.58 3.04 19.40
CA ASN A 321 -7.15 1.70 19.50
C ASN A 321 -6.79 1.09 20.85
N LYS A 322 -7.75 0.96 21.75
CA LYS A 322 -7.55 0.38 23.09
C LYS A 322 -7.90 -1.11 23.07
N PRO A 323 -6.93 -2.01 23.33
CA PRO A 323 -7.19 -3.44 23.30
C PRO A 323 -8.36 -3.86 24.19
N GLY A 324 -9.36 -4.51 23.58
CA GLY A 324 -10.53 -5.05 24.29
C GLY A 324 -11.57 -4.00 24.71
N ALA A 325 -11.48 -2.78 24.19
CA ALA A 325 -12.45 -1.72 24.45
C ALA A 325 -13.09 -1.22 23.14
N LYS A 326 -14.21 -0.50 23.29
CA LYS A 326 -14.77 0.31 22.21
C LYS A 326 -14.05 1.66 22.20
N ASP A 327 -13.73 2.16 21.02
CA ASP A 327 -12.89 3.34 20.85
C ASP A 327 -13.68 4.59 20.48
N PHE A 328 -14.70 4.45 19.61
CA PHE A 328 -15.49 5.59 19.14
C PHE A 328 -16.96 5.21 18.90
N ALA A 329 -17.79 6.23 18.72
CA ALA A 329 -19.17 6.10 18.27
C ALA A 329 -19.45 7.10 17.14
N VAL A 330 -20.36 6.77 16.23
CA VAL A 330 -20.88 7.75 15.26
C VAL A 330 -22.38 7.80 15.42
N ASN A 331 -22.88 8.96 15.83
CA ASN A 331 -24.30 9.12 16.08
C ASN A 331 -25.08 9.17 14.77
N GLY A 332 -26.29 8.60 14.76
CA GLY A 332 -27.30 8.73 13.71
C GLY A 332 -28.65 9.16 14.28
N ASN A 333 -29.74 8.72 13.66
CA ASN A 333 -31.12 8.92 14.11
C ASN A 333 -31.91 7.60 14.27
N ALA A 334 -31.25 6.45 14.20
CA ALA A 334 -31.87 5.14 14.28
C ALA A 334 -32.75 4.89 15.51
N PHE A 335 -33.78 4.06 15.31
CA PHE A 335 -34.65 3.54 16.34
C PHE A 335 -34.39 2.03 16.55
N ALA A 336 -34.87 1.48 17.67
CA ALA A 336 -34.61 0.08 18.03
C ALA A 336 -35.07 -0.96 16.98
N ASN A 337 -36.08 -0.62 16.18
CA ASN A 337 -36.68 -1.49 15.17
C ASN A 337 -36.70 -0.84 13.77
N TRP A 338 -35.92 0.22 13.58
CA TRP A 338 -35.78 0.94 12.32
C TRP A 338 -34.36 1.49 12.23
N ALA A 339 -33.58 0.85 11.35
CA ALA A 339 -32.19 1.15 11.10
C ALA A 339 -31.97 1.60 9.64
N GLU A 340 -30.98 2.46 9.42
CA GLU A 340 -30.52 2.87 8.09
C GLU A 340 -28.98 2.77 7.99
N PRO A 341 -28.42 1.55 8.05
CA PRO A 341 -27.03 1.36 8.44
C PRO A 341 -26.00 1.99 7.51
N GLY A 342 -25.15 2.82 8.10
CA GLY A 342 -23.94 3.38 7.52
C GLY A 342 -22.74 2.47 7.74
N VAL A 343 -21.99 2.23 6.68
CA VAL A 343 -20.73 1.49 6.73
C VAL A 343 -19.60 2.43 7.10
N ILE A 344 -18.69 1.96 7.95
CA ILE A 344 -17.60 2.76 8.49
C ILE A 344 -16.29 2.33 7.84
N GLN A 345 -15.54 3.30 7.33
CA GLN A 345 -14.13 3.14 7.03
C GLN A 345 -13.32 4.10 7.91
N VAL A 346 -12.14 3.68 8.31
CA VAL A 346 -11.22 4.46 9.14
C VAL A 346 -9.87 4.58 8.45
N SER A 347 -9.18 5.68 8.72
CA SER A 347 -7.85 5.95 8.22
C SER A 347 -7.06 6.73 9.27
N TRP A 348 -5.74 6.64 9.18
CA TRP A 348 -4.81 7.40 10.00
C TRP A 348 -3.85 8.14 9.07
N ASP A 349 -3.43 9.33 9.49
CA ASP A 349 -2.59 10.25 8.72
C ASP A 349 -1.18 9.68 8.62
N SER A 350 -0.96 8.72 7.72
CA SER A 350 0.29 7.96 7.69
C SER A 350 1.48 8.79 7.23
N ASN A 351 1.20 9.76 6.36
CA ASN A 351 2.19 10.65 5.77
C ASN A 351 2.38 11.97 6.56
N GLY A 352 1.47 12.31 7.48
CA GLY A 352 1.55 13.50 8.33
C GLY A 352 1.14 14.80 7.66
N ASN A 353 0.33 14.77 6.59
CA ASN A 353 -0.11 15.95 5.84
C ASN A 353 -1.43 16.53 6.35
N GLY A 354 -2.12 15.86 7.28
CA GLY A 354 -3.42 16.27 7.80
C GLY A 354 -4.59 16.12 6.82
N HIS A 355 -4.41 15.37 5.72
CA HIS A 355 -5.41 15.08 4.71
C HIS A 355 -5.84 13.61 4.78
N ALA A 356 -7.09 13.33 4.42
CA ALA A 356 -7.63 11.97 4.43
C ALA A 356 -7.33 11.24 3.11
N ASP A 357 -6.04 11.19 2.73
CA ASP A 357 -5.53 10.61 1.48
C ASP A 357 -4.69 9.33 1.68
N ASP A 358 -4.62 8.85 2.92
CA ASP A 358 -3.97 7.60 3.31
C ASP A 358 -4.87 6.35 3.11
N PRO A 359 -4.31 5.13 3.21
CA PRO A 359 -5.08 3.89 3.07
C PRO A 359 -6.30 3.82 4.00
N TRP A 360 -7.42 3.36 3.45
CA TRP A 360 -8.69 3.21 4.17
C TRP A 360 -8.93 1.75 4.55
N TYR A 361 -9.45 1.54 5.76
CA TYR A 361 -9.77 0.22 6.31
C TYR A 361 -11.24 0.19 6.71
N GLU A 362 -11.99 -0.81 6.26
CA GLU A 362 -13.41 -0.93 6.65
C GLU A 362 -13.51 -1.56 8.04
N ILE A 363 -14.45 -1.11 8.86
CA ILE A 363 -14.83 -1.81 10.08
C ILE A 363 -15.68 -3.02 9.69
N ALA A 364 -15.16 -4.23 9.92
CA ALA A 364 -15.85 -5.47 9.60
C ALA A 364 -16.99 -5.74 10.59
N GLY A 365 -18.12 -5.05 10.37
CA GLY A 365 -19.35 -5.27 11.12
C GLY A 365 -19.96 -6.66 10.89
N SER A 366 -21.07 -6.93 11.57
CA SER A 366 -21.73 -8.24 11.58
C SER A 366 -22.16 -8.79 10.20
N GLU A 367 -22.26 -7.94 9.18
CA GLU A 367 -22.61 -8.36 7.82
C GLU A 367 -21.39 -8.55 6.90
N TYR A 368 -20.19 -8.11 7.31
CA TYR A 368 -19.02 -8.02 6.43
C TYR A 368 -18.67 -9.35 5.75
N TYR A 369 -18.60 -10.44 6.52
CA TYR A 369 -18.20 -11.76 6.00
C TYR A 369 -19.34 -12.61 5.45
N LYS A 370 -20.56 -12.05 5.31
CA LYS A 370 -21.67 -12.82 4.76
C LYS A 370 -21.50 -13.01 3.24
N PRO A 371 -21.88 -14.16 2.67
CA PRO A 371 -21.79 -14.38 1.22
C PRO A 371 -22.58 -13.38 0.36
N THR A 372 -23.54 -12.69 0.97
CA THR A 372 -24.39 -11.67 0.34
C THR A 372 -23.78 -10.26 0.43
N ALA A 373 -22.68 -10.08 1.15
CA ALA A 373 -21.95 -8.81 1.19
C ALA A 373 -21.27 -8.55 -0.15
N LEU A 374 -21.44 -7.33 -0.66
CA LEU A 374 -20.80 -6.88 -1.90
C LEU A 374 -19.83 -5.76 -1.58
N HIS A 375 -18.53 -6.06 -1.58
CA HIS A 375 -17.47 -5.07 -1.44
C HIS A 375 -17.05 -4.51 -2.80
N ASN A 376 -16.45 -3.31 -2.80
CA ASN A 376 -16.09 -2.58 -4.03
C ASN A 376 -17.27 -2.49 -5.01
N TYR A 377 -18.48 -2.28 -4.47
CA TYR A 377 -19.71 -2.18 -5.22
C TYR A 377 -19.92 -0.74 -5.64
N THR A 378 -20.14 -0.52 -6.93
CA THR A 378 -20.29 0.82 -7.53
C THR A 378 -21.68 0.96 -8.10
N VAL A 379 -22.33 2.09 -7.81
CA VAL A 379 -23.63 2.47 -8.35
C VAL A 379 -23.49 3.77 -9.13
N THR A 380 -24.04 3.78 -10.33
CA THR A 380 -24.24 4.98 -11.15
C THR A 380 -25.71 5.34 -11.13
N TYR A 381 -26.05 6.48 -10.54
CA TYR A 381 -27.37 7.10 -10.63
C TYR A 381 -27.44 7.99 -11.86
N TYR A 382 -28.61 8.05 -12.51
CA TYR A 382 -28.84 8.87 -13.71
C TYR A 382 -29.85 9.97 -13.41
N HIS A 383 -29.50 11.20 -13.81
CA HIS A 383 -30.32 12.38 -13.57
C HIS A 383 -31.67 12.21 -14.27
N PRO A 384 -32.81 12.39 -13.56
CA PRO A 384 -34.12 12.01 -14.09
C PRO A 384 -34.53 12.82 -15.34
N ASP A 385 -34.05 14.06 -15.48
CA ASP A 385 -34.42 14.91 -16.62
C ASP A 385 -33.52 14.71 -17.86
N THR A 386 -32.34 14.09 -17.72
CA THR A 386 -31.38 13.88 -18.83
C THR A 386 -31.14 12.40 -19.15
N ASP A 387 -31.68 11.48 -18.35
CA ASP A 387 -31.57 10.04 -18.57
C ASP A 387 -32.36 9.57 -19.80
N THR A 388 -31.64 9.28 -20.88
CA THR A 388 -32.17 8.70 -22.12
C THR A 388 -32.28 7.17 -22.08
N GLY A 389 -31.78 6.52 -21.03
CA GLY A 389 -31.73 5.06 -20.88
C GLY A 389 -32.90 4.46 -20.12
N LYS A 390 -34.00 5.19 -19.93
CA LYS A 390 -35.18 4.70 -19.20
C LYS A 390 -35.91 3.62 -20.01
N GLU A 391 -36.22 2.51 -19.35
CA GLU A 391 -37.12 1.51 -19.89
C GLU A 391 -38.51 2.10 -20.13
N GLU A 392 -39.20 1.62 -21.18
CA GLU A 392 -40.54 2.07 -21.55
C GLU A 392 -41.51 1.87 -20.36
N GLY A 393 -42.24 2.94 -20.02
CA GLY A 393 -43.20 2.93 -18.91
C GLY A 393 -42.59 3.03 -17.50
N LYS A 394 -41.27 3.11 -17.35
CA LYS A 394 -40.61 3.36 -16.06
C LYS A 394 -40.28 4.85 -15.89
N THR A 395 -40.57 5.38 -14.70
CA THR A 395 -40.24 6.76 -14.29
C THR A 395 -39.44 6.73 -12.98
N GLY A 396 -38.73 7.82 -12.69
CA GLY A 396 -37.89 7.92 -11.49
C GLY A 396 -36.42 8.17 -11.80
N ILE A 397 -35.60 7.99 -10.77
CA ILE A 397 -34.14 8.02 -10.84
C ILE A 397 -33.67 6.59 -11.11
N ARG A 398 -33.12 6.35 -12.29
CA ARG A 398 -32.56 5.05 -12.67
C ARG A 398 -31.17 4.91 -12.05
N TRP A 399 -30.79 3.69 -11.71
CA TRP A 399 -29.42 3.35 -11.33
C TRP A 399 -28.97 2.05 -12.00
N THR A 400 -27.67 1.92 -12.18
CA THR A 400 -26.99 0.67 -12.63
C THR A 400 -25.82 0.38 -11.71
N ASP A 401 -25.46 -0.89 -11.55
CA ASP A 401 -24.31 -1.29 -10.75
C ASP A 401 -23.17 -1.89 -11.58
N ASN A 402 -22.01 -2.12 -10.94
CA ASN A 402 -20.86 -2.78 -11.54
C ASN A 402 -20.98 -4.32 -11.63
N LYS A 403 -22.16 -4.89 -11.31
CA LYS A 403 -22.50 -6.31 -11.46
C LYS A 403 -23.45 -6.56 -12.64
N GLY A 404 -23.84 -5.51 -13.35
CA GLY A 404 -24.73 -5.57 -14.51
C GLY A 404 -26.22 -5.50 -14.17
N ASN A 405 -26.58 -5.23 -12.91
CA ASN A 405 -27.97 -5.01 -12.53
C ASN A 405 -28.36 -3.54 -12.71
N MET A 406 -29.67 -3.31 -12.76
CA MET A 406 -30.26 -1.99 -12.81
C MET A 406 -31.54 -1.93 -11.98
N GLY A 407 -31.90 -0.72 -11.57
CA GLY A 407 -33.13 -0.47 -10.83
C GLY A 407 -33.52 1.01 -10.86
N TYR A 408 -34.52 1.34 -10.04
CA TYR A 408 -35.11 2.67 -9.97
C TYR A 408 -35.42 3.06 -8.54
N TYR A 409 -35.29 4.35 -8.23
CA TYR A 409 -36.14 5.01 -7.24
C TYR A 409 -37.38 5.52 -7.97
N PRO A 410 -38.51 4.79 -7.90
CA PRO A 410 -39.65 5.00 -8.79
C PRO A 410 -40.38 6.31 -8.47
N ASN A 411 -40.94 6.94 -9.50
CA ASN A 411 -41.75 8.16 -9.38
C ASN A 411 -41.04 9.36 -8.72
N ARG A 412 -39.70 9.34 -8.61
CA ARG A 412 -38.90 10.46 -8.10
C ARG A 412 -38.52 11.41 -9.22
N THR A 413 -38.45 12.70 -8.93
CA THR A 413 -38.13 13.77 -9.89
C THR A 413 -36.78 14.41 -9.57
N SER A 414 -36.40 15.46 -10.29
CA SER A 414 -35.15 16.20 -10.05
C SER A 414 -35.08 16.87 -8.68
N THR A 415 -36.16 16.96 -7.90
CA THR A 415 -36.12 17.44 -6.51
C THR A 415 -35.38 16.49 -5.56
N TRP A 416 -35.13 15.26 -6.00
CA TRP A 416 -34.33 14.26 -5.30
C TRP A 416 -32.88 14.24 -5.74
N TRP A 417 -32.50 15.09 -6.68
CA TRP A 417 -31.16 15.15 -7.23
C TRP A 417 -30.34 16.24 -6.54
N PRO A 418 -29.18 15.95 -5.95
CA PRO A 418 -28.34 16.96 -5.35
C PRO A 418 -27.72 17.87 -6.43
N THR A 419 -27.84 19.18 -6.25
CA THR A 419 -27.45 20.19 -7.26
C THR A 419 -26.34 21.13 -6.79
N TYR A 420 -25.52 20.72 -5.82
CA TYR A 420 -24.51 21.58 -5.17
C TYR A 420 -23.08 21.37 -5.72
N GLN A 421 -22.92 20.57 -6.78
CA GLN A 421 -21.60 20.23 -7.28
C GLN A 421 -21.60 20.03 -8.81
N THR A 422 -20.61 20.63 -9.46
CA THR A 422 -20.27 20.38 -10.86
C THR A 422 -19.88 18.92 -11.07
N GLY A 423 -20.37 18.29 -12.14
CA GLY A 423 -20.18 16.86 -12.42
C GLY A 423 -21.41 16.01 -12.09
N PHE A 424 -22.39 16.56 -11.38
CA PHE A 424 -23.68 15.89 -11.11
C PHE A 424 -24.74 16.19 -12.16
N GLU A 425 -24.40 16.80 -13.31
CA GLU A 425 -25.40 17.24 -14.29
C GLU A 425 -26.15 16.06 -14.94
N ASN A 426 -25.50 14.92 -15.07
CA ASN A 426 -26.07 13.75 -15.75
C ASN A 426 -26.03 12.48 -14.90
N THR A 427 -24.97 12.27 -14.12
CA THR A 427 -24.78 11.05 -13.36
C THR A 427 -24.07 11.31 -12.04
N ILE A 428 -24.38 10.52 -11.03
CA ILE A 428 -23.62 10.45 -9.77
C ILE A 428 -23.08 9.02 -9.67
N VAL A 429 -21.77 8.88 -9.51
CA VAL A 429 -21.10 7.59 -9.35
C VAL A 429 -20.55 7.51 -7.94
N VAL A 430 -20.98 6.50 -7.19
CA VAL A 430 -20.58 6.28 -5.80
C VAL A 430 -20.22 4.81 -5.59
N SER A 431 -19.36 4.54 -4.61
CA SER A 431 -18.88 3.19 -4.32
C SER A 431 -18.78 2.94 -2.83
N GLY A 432 -18.84 1.67 -2.46
CA GLY A 432 -18.67 1.21 -1.08
C GLY A 432 -19.02 -0.25 -0.93
N SER A 433 -19.09 -0.73 0.32
CA SER A 433 -19.68 -2.02 0.64
C SER A 433 -21.20 -1.92 0.72
N ARG A 434 -21.90 -2.87 0.08
CA ARG A 434 -23.37 -2.97 0.05
C ARG A 434 -23.81 -4.25 0.76
N TYR A 435 -24.72 -4.09 1.71
CA TYR A 435 -25.25 -5.20 2.51
C TYR A 435 -26.71 -5.49 2.15
N GLU A 436 -27.15 -6.74 2.31
CA GLU A 436 -28.56 -7.09 2.11
C GLU A 436 -29.41 -6.53 3.25
N PRO A 437 -30.47 -5.76 2.96
CA PRO A 437 -31.32 -5.21 4.00
C PRO A 437 -32.17 -6.30 4.65
N ASN A 438 -32.30 -6.25 5.98
CA ASN A 438 -33.25 -7.09 6.73
C ASN A 438 -34.57 -6.32 6.95
N TYR A 439 -35.42 -6.28 5.93
CA TYR A 439 -36.62 -5.44 5.90
C TYR A 439 -37.94 -6.21 6.03
N SER A 440 -38.95 -5.53 6.56
CA SER A 440 -40.34 -6.01 6.57
C SER A 440 -41.10 -5.49 5.36
N GLU A 441 -41.83 -6.38 4.65
CA GLU A 441 -42.77 -6.01 3.58
C GLU A 441 -44.20 -5.78 4.08
N SER A 442 -44.48 -6.03 5.36
CA SER A 442 -45.81 -5.84 5.95
C SER A 442 -46.00 -4.40 6.42
N GLY A 443 -46.68 -3.59 5.62
CA GLY A 443 -47.03 -2.21 5.96
C GLY A 443 -45.96 -1.21 5.49
N ILE A 444 -45.44 -0.40 6.41
CA ILE A 444 -44.35 0.53 6.13
C ILE A 444 -43.05 -0.29 6.01
N ILE A 445 -42.29 -0.10 4.92
CA ILE A 445 -41.01 -0.79 4.72
C ILE A 445 -40.01 -0.19 5.71
N THR A 446 -39.65 -0.96 6.73
CA THR A 446 -38.61 -0.63 7.69
C THR A 446 -37.57 -1.74 7.75
N MET A 447 -36.35 -1.41 8.16
CA MET A 447 -35.26 -2.36 8.31
C MET A 447 -34.94 -2.60 9.79
N GLN A 448 -34.74 -3.85 10.17
CA GLN A 448 -34.18 -4.18 11.48
C GLN A 448 -32.68 -3.90 11.52
N PRO A 449 -32.14 -3.50 12.68
CA PRO A 449 -30.71 -3.25 12.83
C PRO A 449 -29.87 -4.51 12.58
N PHE A 450 -28.70 -4.32 11.99
CA PHE A 450 -27.61 -5.29 12.02
C PHE A 450 -27.07 -5.45 13.44
N GLU A 451 -26.38 -6.56 13.71
CA GLU A 451 -25.98 -6.88 15.08
C GLU A 451 -24.99 -5.86 15.67
N SER A 452 -24.00 -5.40 14.90
CA SER A 452 -22.99 -4.42 15.32
C SER A 452 -22.13 -3.90 14.16
N GLY A 453 -21.42 -2.78 14.37
CA GLY A 453 -20.35 -2.28 13.50
C GLY A 453 -20.78 -1.28 12.41
N TYR A 454 -21.94 -0.64 12.59
CA TYR A 454 -22.54 0.25 11.61
C TYR A 454 -23.11 1.49 12.29
N VAL A 455 -23.05 2.63 11.61
CA VAL A 455 -23.67 3.90 12.00
C VAL A 455 -25.16 3.85 11.73
N ASP A 456 -25.95 4.63 12.46
CA ASP A 456 -27.39 4.78 12.19
C ASP A 456 -28.11 3.43 12.14
N ASN A 457 -27.67 2.56 13.02
CA ASN A 457 -28.07 1.17 13.08
C ASN A 457 -28.84 0.92 14.38
N TRP A 458 -28.21 1.22 15.53
CA TRP A 458 -28.88 1.19 16.83
C TRP A 458 -29.10 2.62 17.35
N PRO A 459 -30.05 2.83 18.27
CA PRO A 459 -30.19 4.12 18.93
C PRO A 459 -28.89 4.56 19.59
N ASN A 460 -28.54 5.84 19.44
CA ASN A 460 -27.31 6.42 19.98
C ASN A 460 -27.12 6.07 21.46
N GLY A 461 -25.92 5.59 21.81
CA GLY A 461 -25.56 5.17 23.17
C GLY A 461 -25.91 3.72 23.51
N ASN A 462 -26.45 2.95 22.57
CA ASN A 462 -26.49 1.50 22.69
C ASN A 462 -25.07 0.91 22.55
N ASP A 463 -24.72 -0.11 23.33
CA ASP A 463 -23.40 -0.77 23.27
C ASP A 463 -23.06 -1.32 21.87
N LYS A 464 -24.09 -1.70 21.10
CA LYS A 464 -23.94 -2.19 19.72
C LYS A 464 -23.64 -1.09 18.68
N ASP A 465 -23.82 0.17 19.07
CA ASP A 465 -23.52 1.37 18.28
C ASP A 465 -22.04 1.80 18.44
N PHE A 466 -21.35 1.26 19.46
CA PHE A 466 -19.95 1.56 19.71
C PHE A 466 -19.00 0.69 18.86
N ILE A 467 -17.97 1.34 18.35
CA ILE A 467 -17.04 0.79 17.37
C ILE A 467 -15.69 0.51 18.01
N ASP A 468 -15.15 -0.66 17.67
CA ASP A 468 -13.82 -1.12 18.08
C ASP A 468 -12.92 -1.09 16.83
N ILE A 469 -11.83 -0.33 16.88
CA ILE A 469 -10.90 -0.14 15.76
C ILE A 469 -10.21 -1.46 15.41
N SER A 470 -10.09 -2.41 16.35
CA SER A 470 -9.51 -3.74 16.06
C SER A 470 -10.35 -4.58 15.09
N MET A 471 -11.61 -4.17 14.82
CA MET A 471 -12.45 -4.76 13.77
C MET A 471 -12.08 -4.29 12.36
N ALA A 472 -11.10 -3.39 12.21
CA ALA A 472 -10.68 -2.89 10.91
C ALA A 472 -10.04 -3.99 10.04
N VAL A 473 -10.37 -3.97 8.75
CA VAL A 473 -9.83 -4.89 7.75
C VAL A 473 -9.32 -4.15 6.52
N ASP A 474 -8.31 -4.72 5.87
CA ASP A 474 -7.78 -4.21 4.60
C ASP A 474 -8.74 -4.46 3.42
N SER A 475 -8.34 -4.02 2.23
CA SER A 475 -9.12 -4.19 0.99
C SER A 475 -9.37 -5.64 0.57
N ASN A 476 -8.66 -6.60 1.19
CA ASN A 476 -8.84 -8.05 0.99
C ASN A 476 -9.63 -8.70 2.13
N GLY A 477 -10.13 -7.92 3.10
CA GLY A 477 -10.86 -8.42 4.27
C GLY A 477 -9.96 -9.06 5.34
N LYS A 478 -8.65 -8.83 5.28
CA LYS A 478 -7.71 -9.31 6.31
C LYS A 478 -7.69 -8.32 7.48
N PRO A 479 -7.79 -8.79 8.74
CA PRO A 479 -7.66 -7.93 9.92
C PRO A 479 -6.35 -7.14 9.93
N VAL A 480 -6.44 -5.87 10.32
CA VAL A 480 -5.29 -4.97 10.49
C VAL A 480 -5.18 -4.50 11.93
N ASN A 481 -3.95 -4.37 12.41
CA ASN A 481 -3.70 -3.83 13.75
C ASN A 481 -3.32 -2.35 13.66
N LEU A 482 -4.33 -1.47 13.72
CA LEU A 482 -4.12 -0.03 13.74
C LEU A 482 -3.83 0.43 15.17
N LYS A 483 -2.82 1.28 15.37
CA LYS A 483 -2.54 1.89 16.69
C LYS A 483 -3.55 2.98 17.07
N GLY A 484 -4.17 3.59 16.06
CA GLY A 484 -5.18 4.63 16.20
C GLY A 484 -5.63 5.14 14.83
N ILE A 485 -6.59 6.05 14.82
CA ILE A 485 -7.21 6.63 13.61
C ILE A 485 -7.34 8.15 13.74
N ASP A 486 -7.28 8.86 12.61
CA ASP A 486 -7.46 10.32 12.55
C ASP A 486 -8.72 10.71 11.76
N PHE A 487 -9.17 9.81 10.88
CA PHE A 487 -10.26 10.05 9.94
C PHE A 487 -11.27 8.91 9.98
N ILE A 488 -12.55 9.28 9.85
CA ILE A 488 -13.68 8.37 9.73
C ILE A 488 -14.44 8.73 8.46
N ARG A 489 -14.69 7.75 7.60
CA ARG A 489 -15.66 7.85 6.51
C ARG A 489 -16.87 7.01 6.84
N VAL A 490 -18.05 7.56 6.60
CA VAL A 490 -19.32 6.83 6.69
C VAL A 490 -20.02 6.92 5.35
N HIS A 491 -20.49 5.79 4.81
CA HIS A 491 -21.33 5.77 3.60
C HIS A 491 -22.60 4.95 3.79
N THR A 492 -23.67 5.31 3.07
CA THR A 492 -24.93 4.54 3.08
C THR A 492 -24.70 3.13 2.54
N GLY A 493 -24.86 2.10 3.38
CA GLY A 493 -24.58 0.70 3.04
C GLY A 493 -25.70 -0.04 2.32
N ILE A 494 -26.88 0.58 2.22
CA ILE A 494 -28.10 -0.05 1.72
C ILE A 494 -28.53 0.59 0.40
N LEU A 495 -28.81 -0.25 -0.61
CA LEU A 495 -29.45 0.17 -1.86
C LEU A 495 -30.89 -0.33 -1.87
N ARG A 496 -31.83 0.49 -1.39
CA ARG A 496 -33.25 0.10 -1.30
C ARG A 496 -34.19 1.29 -1.37
N ASP A 497 -35.29 1.13 -2.10
CA ASP A 497 -36.49 1.97 -1.99
C ASP A 497 -37.45 1.34 -0.96
N ALA A 498 -37.81 2.13 0.05
CA ALA A 498 -38.79 1.88 1.08
C ALA A 498 -40.20 2.45 0.73
N GLY A 499 -40.48 2.66 -0.56
CA GLY A 499 -41.80 3.04 -1.04
C GLY A 499 -42.21 4.46 -0.63
N ALA A 500 -43.19 4.59 0.25
CA ALA A 500 -43.72 5.89 0.67
C ALA A 500 -42.72 6.71 1.52
N LEU A 501 -41.76 6.05 2.16
CA LEU A 501 -40.72 6.68 2.98
C LEU A 501 -39.48 7.09 2.21
N GLY A 502 -39.40 6.70 0.94
CA GLY A 502 -38.26 7.02 0.11
C GLY A 502 -37.21 5.94 0.05
N GLU A 503 -35.95 6.31 -0.01
CA GLU A 503 -34.78 5.43 0.11
C GLU A 503 -34.51 5.06 1.57
N ILE A 504 -33.78 3.96 1.80
CA ILE A 504 -33.12 3.74 3.09
C ILE A 504 -31.80 4.51 3.05
N SER A 505 -31.69 5.58 3.84
CA SER A 505 -30.56 6.52 3.83
C SER A 505 -29.93 6.64 5.21
N THR A 506 -28.60 6.55 5.26
CA THR A 506 -27.89 6.81 6.50
C THR A 506 -27.88 8.29 6.83
N GLU A 507 -28.17 8.62 8.08
CA GLU A 507 -27.92 9.91 8.69
C GLU A 507 -26.77 9.87 9.69
N VAL A 508 -26.00 10.97 9.75
CA VAL A 508 -24.87 11.15 10.67
C VAL A 508 -25.05 12.43 11.48
N ALA A 509 -24.81 12.35 12.79
CA ALA A 509 -24.92 13.44 13.76
C ALA A 509 -23.65 13.59 14.62
N GLY A 510 -22.48 13.48 13.97
CA GLY A 510 -21.16 13.61 14.58
C GLY A 510 -20.54 12.28 15.00
N ALA A 511 -19.21 12.26 15.06
CA ALA A 511 -18.43 11.14 15.57
C ALA A 511 -17.77 11.53 16.90
N LYS A 512 -17.75 10.61 17.86
CA LYS A 512 -17.32 10.82 19.23
C LYS A 512 -16.17 9.87 19.59
N ASP A 513 -15.07 10.40 20.10
CA ASP A 513 -14.06 9.61 20.82
C ASP A 513 -14.60 9.23 22.21
N LEU A 514 -14.48 7.95 22.58
CA LEU A 514 -14.85 7.44 23.89
C LEU A 514 -13.72 7.62 24.94
N HIS A 515 -12.52 8.04 24.51
CA HIS A 515 -11.30 8.16 25.33
C HIS A 515 -10.43 9.42 25.08
N PRO A 516 -11.01 10.64 25.12
CA PRO A 516 -10.33 11.88 24.74
C PRO A 516 -9.27 12.40 25.73
#